data_AF-A0A2M6XU72-F1
#
_entry.id   AF-A0A2M6XU72-F1
#
_cell.length_a   1.000
_cell.length_b   1.000
_cell.length_c   1.000
_cell.angle_alpha   90.00
_cell.angle_beta   90.00
_cell.angle_gamma   90.00
#
_symmetry.space_group_name_H-M   'P 1'
#
loop_
_entity.id
_entity.type
_entity.pdbx_description
1 polymer ?
#
loop_
_entity_poly.entity_id
_entity_poly.type
_entity_poly.pdbx_seq_one_letter_code
_entity_poly.pdbx_strand_id
1 'polypeptide(L)'
;MPNIKATENEFRSQVISWLNKFFGQGGYSFQIATSDPSVSGGESNFFPDIQLWLNRETKQGFCGWELKTPITPVDAVEKAKRMGAKYFVTWNMRDAVIWQLSDEKGKKAQRIFSC
;
A
#
# COMPACT_ATOMS: atom_id res chain seq x y z
N MET A 1 31.22 17.10 7.22
CA MET A 1 30.25 16.76 6.14
C MET A 1 28.90 16.50 6.78
N PRO A 2 27.79 16.97 6.21
CA PRO A 2 26.46 16.65 6.73
C PRO A 2 26.15 15.15 6.56
N ASN A 3 25.50 14.57 7.57
CA ASN A 3 25.05 13.17 7.54
C ASN A 3 23.62 13.13 6.97
N ILE A 4 23.49 12.79 5.70
CA ILE A 4 22.21 12.68 5.00
C ILE A 4 21.71 11.23 5.13
N LYS A 5 20.51 11.06 5.69
CA LYS A 5 19.86 9.74 5.86
C LYS A 5 18.54 9.71 5.10
N ALA A 6 18.33 8.62 4.37
CA ALA A 6 17.04 8.37 3.74
C ALA A 6 15.94 8.20 4.81
N THR A 7 14.77 8.77 4.55
CA THR A 7 13.61 8.68 5.45
C THR A 7 12.49 7.87 4.81
N GLU A 8 11.58 7.35 5.64
CA GLU A 8 10.38 6.66 5.14
C GLU A 8 9.51 7.60 4.28
N ASN A 9 9.45 8.89 4.61
CA ASN A 9 8.72 9.90 3.83
C ASN A 9 9.36 10.17 2.47
N GLU A 10 10.69 10.23 2.41
CA GLU A 10 11.41 10.36 1.14
C GLU A 10 11.13 9.14 0.24
N PHE A 11 11.23 7.93 0.80
CA PHE A 11 10.94 6.71 0.08
C PHE A 11 9.48 6.65 -0.40
N ARG A 12 8.52 6.98 0.46
CA ARG A 12 7.09 7.07 0.11
C ARG A 12 6.86 8.01 -1.06
N SER A 13 7.48 9.18 -1.03
CA SER A 13 7.36 10.19 -2.09
C SER A 13 7.94 9.69 -3.42
N GLN A 14 9.09 9.01 -3.38
CA GLN A 14 9.68 8.39 -4.58
C GLN A 14 8.79 7.28 -5.16
N VAL A 15 8.26 6.39 -4.31
CA VAL A 15 7.36 5.31 -4.73
C VAL A 15 6.09 5.86 -5.39
N ILE A 16 5.47 6.89 -4.81
CA ILE A 16 4.29 7.54 -5.43
C ILE A 16 4.63 8.13 -6.80
N SER A 17 5.79 8.79 -6.92
CA SER A 17 6.25 9.35 -8.20
C SER A 17 6.41 8.25 -9.25
N TRP A 18 7.03 7.13 -8.90
CA TRP A 18 7.22 6.00 -9.79
C TRP A 18 5.90 5.36 -10.21
N LEU A 19 4.99 5.12 -9.26
CA LEU A 19 3.66 4.57 -9.53
C LEU A 19 2.87 5.45 -10.48
N ASN A 20 2.81 6.76 -10.23
CA ASN A 20 2.07 7.69 -11.08
C ASN A 20 2.69 7.84 -12.47
N LYS A 21 4.03 7.81 -12.56
CA LYS A 21 4.71 7.76 -13.86
C LYS A 21 4.34 6.49 -14.62
N PHE A 22 4.27 5.35 -13.94
CA PHE A 22 3.92 4.06 -14.53
C PHE A 22 2.45 4.00 -14.96
N PHE A 23 1.52 4.51 -14.16
CA PHE A 23 0.10 4.59 -14.51
C PHE A 23 -0.13 5.49 -15.73
N GLY A 24 0.61 6.60 -15.84
CA GLY A 24 0.55 7.50 -16.98
C GLY A 24 1.01 6.89 -18.31
N GLN A 25 1.71 5.75 -18.29
CA GLN A 25 2.10 5.02 -19.51
C GLN A 25 0.92 4.22 -20.11
N GLY A 26 -0.18 4.07 -19.39
CA GLY A 26 -1.34 3.27 -19.81
C GLY A 26 -1.14 1.77 -19.59
N GLY A 27 -2.15 0.97 -19.95
CA GLY A 27 -2.14 -0.49 -19.77
C GLY A 27 -2.58 -0.99 -18.38
N TYR A 28 -2.91 -0.09 -17.46
CA TYR A 28 -3.42 -0.39 -16.12
C TYR A 28 -4.72 0.36 -15.84
N SER A 29 -5.60 -0.22 -15.03
CA SER A 29 -6.87 0.41 -14.63
C SER A 29 -6.73 1.43 -13.49
N PHE A 30 -5.49 1.74 -13.06
CA PHE A 30 -5.24 2.66 -11.95
C PHE A 30 -5.14 4.10 -12.45
N GLN A 31 -5.86 5.01 -11.78
CA GLN A 31 -5.83 6.44 -12.09
C GLN A 31 -4.64 7.12 -11.41
N ILE A 32 -4.46 6.91 -10.10
CA ILE A 32 -3.47 7.64 -9.29
C ILE A 32 -3.12 6.88 -8.01
N ALA A 33 -1.90 7.08 -7.52
CA ALA A 33 -1.44 6.76 -6.18
C ALA A 33 -1.31 8.04 -5.33
N THR A 34 -1.80 8.01 -4.09
CA THR A 34 -1.74 9.15 -3.14
C THR A 34 -1.25 8.72 -1.78
N SER A 35 -0.62 9.61 -1.01
CA SER A 35 -0.20 9.33 0.37
C SER A 35 -1.30 9.56 1.40
N ASP A 36 -1.22 8.82 2.51
CA ASP A 36 -1.93 9.06 3.78
C ASP A 36 -3.45 9.34 3.69
N PRO A 37 -4.25 8.66 2.84
CA PRO A 37 -5.69 8.89 2.84
C PRO A 37 -6.35 8.25 4.06
N SER A 38 -7.40 8.89 4.56
CA SER A 38 -8.33 8.23 5.47
C SER A 38 -9.27 7.32 4.66
N VAL A 39 -9.20 6.01 4.91
CA VAL A 39 -10.05 4.99 4.31
C VAL A 39 -10.97 4.44 5.40
N SER A 40 -12.27 4.75 5.31
CA SER A 40 -13.29 4.22 6.20
C SER A 40 -13.88 2.94 5.61
N GLY A 41 -13.78 1.82 6.33
CA GLY A 41 -14.36 0.54 5.92
C GLY A 41 -14.66 -0.34 7.12
N GLY A 42 -15.88 -0.22 7.68
CA GLY A 42 -16.30 -0.95 8.88
C GLY A 42 -16.18 -0.13 10.17
N GLU A 43 -15.77 -0.75 11.27
CA GLU A 43 -15.77 -0.16 12.63
C GLU A 43 -14.65 0.89 12.88
N SER A 44 -13.66 1.02 11.99
CA SER A 44 -12.54 1.97 12.18
C SER A 44 -12.01 2.57 10.88
N ASN A 45 -11.36 3.73 11.01
CA ASN A 45 -10.64 4.39 9.93
C ASN A 45 -9.23 3.78 9.79
N PHE A 46 -8.83 3.53 8.56
CA PHE A 46 -7.52 3.02 8.21
C PHE A 46 -6.74 4.06 7.39
N PHE A 47 -5.43 4.14 7.62
CA PHE A 47 -4.53 5.12 7.00
C PHE A 47 -3.33 4.38 6.40
N PRO A 48 -3.39 3.96 5.13
CA PRO A 48 -2.22 3.42 4.46
C PRO A 48 -1.21 4.52 4.15
N ASP A 49 0.06 4.17 4.08
CA ASP A 49 1.10 5.07 3.61
C ASP A 49 0.84 5.51 2.16
N ILE A 50 0.37 4.59 1.31
CA ILE A 50 -0.02 4.85 -0.07
C ILE A 50 -1.34 4.16 -0.40
N GLN A 51 -2.23 4.82 -1.14
CA GLN A 51 -3.44 4.23 -1.70
C GLN A 51 -3.45 4.31 -3.22
N LEU A 52 -3.73 3.17 -3.86
CA LEU A 52 -4.00 3.09 -5.29
C LEU A 52 -5.48 3.30 -5.56
N TRP A 53 -5.81 4.17 -6.51
CA TRP A 53 -7.19 4.50 -6.88
C TRP A 53 -7.51 3.96 -8.28
N LEU A 54 -8.66 3.31 -8.43
CA LEU A 54 -9.26 3.08 -9.75
C LEU A 54 -9.88 4.38 -10.26
N ASN A 55 -10.58 5.09 -9.36
CA ASN A 55 -11.12 6.41 -9.61
C ASN A 55 -11.18 7.19 -8.29
N ARG A 56 -10.44 8.30 -8.20
CA ARG A 56 -10.36 9.12 -6.99
C ARG A 56 -11.60 9.99 -6.81
N GLU A 57 -12.19 10.48 -7.90
CA GLU A 57 -13.37 11.36 -7.87
C GLU A 57 -14.59 10.63 -7.29
N THR A 58 -14.78 9.37 -7.68
CA THR A 58 -15.84 8.50 -7.16
C THR A 58 -15.43 7.74 -5.89
N LYS A 59 -14.25 8.04 -5.33
CA LYS A 59 -13.69 7.40 -4.13
C LYS A 59 -13.53 5.88 -4.24
N GLN A 60 -13.32 5.37 -5.45
CA GLN A 60 -13.08 3.95 -5.70
C GLN A 60 -11.60 3.59 -5.48
N GLY A 61 -11.26 3.21 -4.25
CA GLY A 61 -9.95 2.67 -3.89
C GLY A 61 -9.78 1.22 -4.34
N PHE A 62 -8.55 0.81 -4.65
CA PHE A 62 -8.20 -0.58 -4.99
C PHE A 62 -7.41 -1.27 -3.88
N CYS A 63 -6.26 -0.69 -3.51
CA CYS A 63 -5.28 -1.34 -2.64
C CYS A 63 -4.49 -0.30 -1.86
N GLY A 64 -4.41 -0.50 -0.55
CA GLY A 64 -3.51 0.25 0.34
C GLY A 64 -2.14 -0.42 0.39
N TRP A 65 -1.09 0.37 0.54
CA TRP A 65 0.29 -0.08 0.72
C TRP A 65 0.82 0.48 2.03
N GLU A 66 1.57 -0.36 2.73
CA GLU A 66 2.31 0.01 3.93
C GLU A 66 3.79 -0.12 3.66
N LEU A 67 4.49 0.98 3.89
CA LEU A 67 5.92 1.05 3.75
C LEU A 67 6.57 0.87 5.12
N LYS A 68 7.76 0.30 5.10
CA LYS A 68 8.62 0.16 6.26
C LYS A 68 10.06 0.47 5.89
N THR A 69 10.86 0.75 6.90
CA THR A 69 12.31 0.80 6.74
C THR A 69 12.91 -0.58 6.45
N PRO A 70 14.10 -0.67 5.83
CA PRO A 70 14.72 -1.94 5.42
C PRO A 70 15.07 -2.92 6.55
N ILE A 71 15.05 -2.47 7.79
CA ILE A 71 15.35 -3.29 8.97
C ILE A 71 14.09 -4.00 9.47
N THR A 72 12.91 -3.48 9.12
CA THR A 72 11.64 -4.05 9.58
C THR A 72 11.22 -5.22 8.67
N PRO A 73 10.86 -6.38 9.26
CA PRO A 73 10.28 -7.48 8.51
C PRO A 73 8.98 -7.09 7.80
N VAL A 74 8.74 -7.67 6.63
CA VAL A 74 7.58 -7.37 5.76
C VAL A 74 6.30 -8.09 6.19
N ASP A 75 6.41 -8.98 7.17
CA ASP A 75 5.33 -9.87 7.61
C ASP A 75 4.32 -9.11 8.50
N ALA A 76 3.44 -8.33 7.87
CA ALA A 76 2.40 -7.53 8.55
C ALA A 76 0.99 -8.11 8.33
N VAL A 77 0.85 -9.43 8.38
CA VAL A 77 -0.42 -10.18 8.24
C VAL A 77 -1.51 -9.64 9.17
N GLU A 78 -1.16 -9.28 10.42
CA GLU A 78 -2.15 -8.75 11.37
C GLU A 78 -2.72 -7.40 10.93
N LYS A 79 -1.89 -6.55 10.32
CA LYS A 79 -2.34 -5.26 9.79
C LYS A 79 -3.23 -5.49 8.57
N ALA A 80 -2.84 -6.39 7.67
CA ALA A 80 -3.67 -6.78 6.54
C ALA A 80 -5.05 -7.31 6.99
N LYS A 81 -5.12 -8.16 8.03
CA LYS A 81 -6.38 -8.66 8.59
C LYS A 81 -7.27 -7.56 9.17
N ARG A 82 -6.68 -6.58 9.87
CA ARG A 82 -7.42 -5.44 10.45
C ARG A 82 -8.03 -4.53 9.39
N MET A 83 -7.46 -4.51 8.18
CA MET A 83 -7.83 -3.56 7.14
C MET A 83 -9.08 -3.93 6.36
N GLY A 84 -9.50 -5.20 6.34
CA GLY A 84 -10.66 -5.67 5.59
C GLY A 84 -10.60 -5.44 4.06
N ALA A 85 -9.49 -4.91 3.52
CA ALA A 85 -9.31 -4.67 2.11
C ALA A 85 -8.99 -5.97 1.36
N LYS A 86 -9.61 -6.20 0.20
CA LYS A 86 -9.42 -7.43 -0.60
C LYS A 86 -7.95 -7.69 -0.93
N TYR A 87 -7.20 -6.62 -1.20
CA TYR A 87 -5.76 -6.66 -1.45
C TYR A 87 -5.04 -5.60 -0.64
N PHE A 88 -3.82 -5.92 -0.21
CA PHE A 88 -2.94 -5.02 0.53
C PHE A 88 -1.47 -5.33 0.22
N VAL A 89 -0.61 -4.33 0.28
CA VAL A 89 0.83 -4.50 0.04
C VAL A 89 1.64 -4.08 1.26
N THR A 90 2.66 -4.85 1.60
CA THR A 90 3.70 -4.46 2.56
C THR A 90 5.04 -4.39 1.84
N TRP A 91 5.82 -3.34 2.07
CA TRP A 91 7.14 -3.19 1.44
C TRP A 91 8.15 -2.53 2.37
N ASN A 92 9.24 -3.22 2.70
CA ASN A 92 10.33 -2.68 3.52
C ASN A 92 11.47 -2.06 2.68
N MET A 93 11.18 -1.49 1.51
CA MET A 93 12.17 -1.02 0.53
C MET A 93 13.10 -2.09 -0.07
N ARG A 94 13.02 -3.36 0.38
CA ARG A 94 13.77 -4.49 -0.18
C ARG A 94 12.81 -5.52 -0.75
N ASP A 95 11.98 -6.09 0.10
CA ASP A 95 11.02 -7.12 -0.26
C ASP A 95 9.61 -6.53 -0.26
N ALA A 96 8.88 -6.74 -1.35
CA ALA A 96 7.47 -6.37 -1.44
C ALA A 96 6.62 -7.63 -1.35
N VAL A 97 5.56 -7.60 -0.54
CA VAL A 97 4.61 -8.71 -0.41
C VAL A 97 3.21 -8.20 -0.71
N ILE A 98 2.54 -8.88 -1.64
CA ILE A 98 1.12 -8.64 -1.94
C ILE A 98 0.30 -9.68 -1.20
N TRP A 99 -0.65 -9.20 -0.41
CA TRP A 99 -1.59 -9.98 0.37
C TRP A 99 -2.96 -9.96 -0.30
N GLN A 100 -3.62 -11.11 -0.32
CA GLN A 100 -5.04 -11.24 -0.61
C GLN A 100 -5.76 -11.69 0.66
N LEU A 101 -6.82 -10.99 1.04
CA LEU A 101 -7.74 -11.48 2.08
C LEU A 101 -8.73 -12.44 1.43
N SER A 102 -8.74 -13.69 1.87
CA SER A 102 -9.45 -14.80 1.21
C SER A 102 -10.78 -15.16 1.89
N ASP A 103 -11.40 -14.27 2.67
CA ASP A 103 -12.65 -14.56 3.38
C ASP A 103 -13.48 -13.29 3.59
N GLU A 104 -14.82 -13.40 3.56
CA GLU A 104 -15.78 -12.28 3.73
C GLU A 104 -15.65 -11.58 5.09
N LYS A 105 -14.91 -12.19 6.02
CA LYS A 105 -14.63 -11.69 7.37
C LYS A 105 -13.16 -11.31 7.62
N GLY A 106 -12.30 -11.27 6.59
CA GLY A 106 -10.90 -10.82 6.72
C GLY A 106 -9.99 -11.72 7.56
N LYS A 107 -10.40 -12.97 7.86
CA LYS A 107 -9.70 -13.83 8.84
C LYS A 107 -8.45 -14.54 8.31
N LYS A 108 -8.28 -14.61 7.00
CA LYS A 108 -7.12 -15.24 6.34
C LYS A 108 -6.50 -14.26 5.35
N ALA A 109 -5.22 -13.96 5.55
CA ALA A 109 -4.39 -13.25 4.59
C ALA A 109 -3.44 -14.27 3.96
N GLN A 110 -3.39 -14.29 2.64
CA GLN A 110 -2.48 -15.15 1.88
C GLN A 110 -1.50 -14.25 1.12
N ARG A 111 -0.22 -14.58 1.22
CA ARG A 111 0.82 -14.01 0.34
C ARG A 111 0.60 -14.56 -1.07
N ILE A 112 0.26 -13.67 -1.99
CA ILE A 112 0.00 -14.04 -3.40
C ILE A 112 1.16 -13.66 -4.32
N PHE A 113 2.04 -12.75 -3.89
CA PHE A 113 3.24 -12.40 -4.63
C PHE A 113 4.33 -11.87 -3.70
N SER A 114 5.58 -12.08 -4.10
CA SER A 114 6.70 -11.35 -3.53
C SER A 114 7.89 -11.25 -4.46
N CYS A 115 8.57 -10.12 -4.38
CA CYS A 115 9.83 -9.83 -5.04
C CYS A 115 10.82 -9.21 -4.05
#